data_AF-A0A963DBX0-F1
#
_entry.id   AF-A0A963DBX0-F1
#
_cell.length_a   1.000
_cell.length_b   1.000
_cell.length_c   1.000
_cell.angle_alpha   90.00
_cell.angle_beta   90.00
_cell.angle_gamma   90.00
#
_symmetry.space_group_name_H-M   'P 1'
#
loop_
_entity.id
_entity.type
_entity.pdbx_description
1 polymer ?
#
loop_
_entity_poly.entity_id
_entity_poly.type
_entity_poly.pdbx_seq_one_letter_code
_entity_poly.pdbx_strand_id
1 'polypeptide(L)'
;VIAGVAVGIFMWIGDKPLSTSLAVPFLKDFLIPFGLLFVFVGMFVVVGAGNAVNMTDGLDGLAIVPVMIAAASLGLIVYLVGNFNFSNYLELHFVKGSGELAVMCGAIVGAGLGFLWFNAPPAMIFMGDTGSLSLGGALGAIAVAAKHEIVLAIIGGLFVLETASVIIQVASFKLTGKRVFAMAPLHHHFEQKG
;
A
#
# COMPACT_ATOMS: atom_id res chain seq x y z
N VAL A 1 -14.98 7.77 -3.06
CA VAL A 1 -16.25 7.20 -2.53
C VAL A 1 -16.07 5.75 -2.10
N ILE A 2 -15.74 4.82 -3.02
CA ILE A 2 -15.59 3.38 -2.71
C ILE A 2 -14.64 3.13 -1.53
N ALA A 3 -13.45 3.75 -1.54
CA ALA A 3 -12.48 3.62 -0.44
C ALA A 3 -13.05 4.07 0.92
N GLY A 4 -13.83 5.16 0.96
CA GLY A 4 -14.46 5.61 2.21
C GLY A 4 -15.54 4.66 2.73
N VAL A 5 -16.32 4.08 1.82
CA VAL A 5 -17.33 3.06 2.19
C VAL A 5 -16.64 1.82 2.74
N ALA A 6 -15.59 1.32 2.07
CA ALA A 6 -14.81 0.17 2.55
C ALA A 6 -14.21 0.42 3.94
N VAL A 7 -13.58 1.57 4.15
CA VAL A 7 -13.00 1.94 5.46
C VAL A 7 -14.10 2.10 6.51
N GLY A 8 -15.25 2.68 6.16
CA GLY A 8 -16.41 2.77 7.05
C GLY A 8 -16.92 1.38 7.49
N ILE A 9 -16.95 0.41 6.56
CA ILE A 9 -17.29 -0.99 6.87
C ILE A 9 -16.25 -1.59 7.82
N PHE A 10 -14.95 -1.40 7.55
CA PHE A 10 -13.88 -1.91 8.44
C PHE A 10 -14.00 -1.33 9.86
N MET A 11 -14.30 -0.04 9.98
CA MET A 11 -14.54 0.60 11.28
C MET A 11 -15.78 0.08 12.00
N TRP A 12 -16.82 -0.29 11.24
CA TRP A 12 -18.08 -0.78 11.79
C TRP A 12 -17.96 -2.23 12.29
N ILE A 13 -17.22 -3.08 11.58
CA ILE A 13 -17.02 -4.50 11.93
C ILE A 13 -15.91 -4.69 12.97
N GLY A 14 -14.89 -3.83 12.96
CA GLY A 14 -13.71 -3.98 13.84
C GLY A 14 -13.92 -3.49 15.27
N ASP A 15 -13.18 -4.10 16.20
CA ASP A 15 -13.26 -3.79 17.63
C ASP A 15 -12.65 -2.42 17.98
N LYS A 16 -13.35 -1.66 18.84
CA LYS A 16 -12.86 -0.39 19.39
C LYS A 16 -11.95 -0.66 20.60
N PRO A 17 -10.89 0.14 20.82
CA PRO A 17 -10.55 1.39 20.13
C PRO A 17 -9.73 1.22 18.85
N LEU A 18 -9.30 -0.01 18.53
CA LEU A 18 -8.35 -0.28 17.45
C LEU A 18 -8.90 0.12 16.07
N SER A 19 -10.14 -0.24 15.76
CA SER A 19 -10.76 0.02 14.45
C SER A 19 -10.86 1.50 14.08
N THR A 20 -10.86 2.40 15.08
CA THR A 20 -10.96 3.85 14.92
C THR A 20 -9.65 4.61 15.17
N SER A 21 -8.54 3.88 15.34
CA SER A 21 -7.25 4.46 15.69
C SER A 21 -6.17 4.04 14.70
N LEU A 22 -5.10 4.80 14.59
CA LEU A 22 -3.92 4.42 13.82
C LEU A 22 -2.91 3.73 14.74
N ALA A 23 -2.50 2.51 14.41
CA ALA A 23 -1.47 1.81 15.16
C ALA A 23 -0.07 2.26 14.71
N VAL A 24 0.80 2.56 15.67
CA VAL A 24 2.18 2.97 15.38
C VAL A 24 3.11 1.76 15.51
N PRO A 25 3.83 1.37 14.44
CA PRO A 25 4.75 0.26 14.52
C PRO A 25 5.84 0.55 15.56
N PHE A 26 6.39 -0.52 16.15
CA PHE A 26 7.41 -0.47 17.21
C PHE A 26 6.93 0.07 18.58
N LEU A 27 5.77 0.71 18.65
CA LEU A 27 5.16 1.21 19.89
C LEU A 27 3.89 0.41 20.22
N LYS A 28 4.05 -0.70 20.95
CA LYS A 28 3.00 -1.72 21.14
C LYS A 28 1.67 -1.18 21.66
N ASP A 29 1.70 -0.29 22.64
CA ASP A 29 0.48 0.25 23.27
C ASP A 29 0.07 1.62 22.73
N PHE A 30 0.78 2.16 21.73
CA PHE A 30 0.53 3.51 21.23
C PHE A 30 -0.42 3.50 20.04
N LEU A 31 -1.65 3.94 20.30
CA LEU A 31 -2.67 4.19 19.29
C LEU A 31 -2.94 5.68 19.17
N ILE A 32 -3.00 6.20 17.96
CA ILE A 32 -3.44 7.57 17.70
C ILE A 32 -4.96 7.54 17.46
N PRO A 33 -5.79 8.04 18.39
CA PRO A 33 -7.24 7.92 18.28
C PRO A 33 -7.78 8.99 17.33
N PHE A 34 -8.21 8.58 16.14
CA PHE A 34 -8.87 9.47 15.18
C PHE A 34 -10.40 9.45 15.29
N GLY A 35 -10.97 8.41 15.92
CA GLY A 35 -12.42 8.27 16.04
C GLY A 35 -13.07 8.20 14.64
N LEU A 36 -14.11 8.99 14.42
CA LEU A 36 -14.79 9.06 13.12
C LEU A 36 -13.92 9.63 12.00
N LEU A 37 -12.91 10.46 12.32
CA LEU A 37 -12.00 11.01 11.32
C LEU A 37 -11.10 9.94 10.70
N PHE A 38 -11.03 8.75 11.31
CA PHE A 38 -10.28 7.62 10.76
C PHE A 38 -10.76 7.22 9.36
N VAL A 39 -12.04 7.47 9.00
CA VAL A 39 -12.53 7.24 7.63
C VAL A 39 -11.69 7.99 6.59
N PHE A 40 -11.32 9.24 6.88
CA PHE A 40 -10.51 10.06 5.97
C PHE A 40 -9.06 9.56 5.92
N VAL A 41 -8.51 9.14 7.07
CA VAL A 41 -7.15 8.58 7.16
C VAL A 41 -7.08 7.27 6.37
N GLY A 42 -7.98 6.33 6.61
CA GLY A 42 -8.02 5.07 5.86
C GLY A 42 -8.30 5.29 4.37
N MET A 43 -9.18 6.23 4.01
CA MET A 43 -9.41 6.58 2.61
C MET A 43 -8.14 7.12 1.95
N PHE A 44 -7.40 7.97 2.65
CA PHE A 44 -6.11 8.49 2.18
C PHE A 44 -5.11 7.36 1.95
N VAL A 45 -5.03 6.37 2.85
CA VAL A 45 -4.15 5.20 2.68
C VAL A 45 -4.54 4.38 1.44
N VAL A 46 -5.82 4.06 1.27
CA VAL A 46 -6.30 3.24 0.15
C VAL A 46 -6.11 3.94 -1.19
N VAL A 47 -6.53 5.21 -1.28
CA VAL A 47 -6.42 6.01 -2.52
C VAL A 47 -4.96 6.36 -2.80
N GLY A 48 -4.20 6.68 -1.76
CA GLY A 48 -2.77 6.97 -1.85
C GLY A 48 -1.99 5.77 -2.38
N ALA A 49 -2.21 4.57 -1.83
CA ALA A 49 -1.58 3.34 -2.31
C ALA A 49 -1.94 3.02 -3.76
N GLY A 50 -3.22 3.18 -4.15
CA GLY A 50 -3.66 3.03 -5.55
C GLY A 50 -2.89 3.94 -6.51
N ASN A 51 -2.85 5.24 -6.22
CA ASN A 51 -2.11 6.19 -7.06
C ASN A 51 -0.60 5.96 -7.01
N ALA A 52 -0.05 5.54 -5.87
CA ALA A 52 1.39 5.32 -5.73
C ALA A 52 1.87 4.14 -6.61
N VAL A 53 1.10 3.05 -6.65
CA VAL A 53 1.39 1.93 -7.55
C VAL A 53 1.22 2.37 -9.01
N ASN A 54 0.17 3.13 -9.34
CA ASN A 54 -0.05 3.67 -10.68
C ASN A 54 1.09 4.59 -11.16
N MET A 55 1.60 5.47 -10.31
CA MET A 55 2.78 6.32 -10.64
C MET A 55 4.07 5.49 -10.83
N THR A 56 4.14 4.29 -10.26
CA THR A 56 5.31 3.41 -10.35
C THR A 56 5.24 2.48 -11.58
N ASP A 57 4.07 2.33 -12.19
CA ASP A 57 3.83 1.51 -13.39
C ASP A 57 4.27 2.22 -14.68
N GLY A 58 5.49 2.77 -14.67
CA GLY A 58 6.09 3.49 -15.79
C GLY A 58 7.17 2.71 -16.56
N LEU A 59 7.62 1.57 -16.02
CA LEU A 59 8.63 0.70 -16.64
C LEU A 59 8.25 -0.79 -16.49
N ASP A 60 8.70 -1.58 -17.47
CA ASP A 60 8.51 -3.04 -17.55
C ASP A 60 8.95 -3.73 -16.24
N GLY A 61 8.00 -4.39 -15.56
CA GLY A 61 8.22 -5.11 -14.31
C GLY A 61 8.42 -4.25 -13.06
N LEU A 62 8.52 -2.92 -13.18
CA LEU A 62 8.89 -2.04 -12.06
C LEU A 62 7.83 -2.00 -10.97
N ALA A 63 6.55 -1.99 -11.32
CA ALA A 63 5.46 -1.93 -10.33
C ALA A 63 5.13 -3.31 -9.74
N ILE A 64 5.06 -4.36 -10.57
CA ILE A 64 4.54 -5.66 -10.12
C ILE A 64 5.45 -6.36 -9.11
N VAL A 65 6.78 -6.25 -9.27
CA VAL A 65 7.73 -6.90 -8.33
C VAL A 65 7.58 -6.35 -6.91
N PRO A 66 7.62 -5.03 -6.66
CA PRO A 66 7.30 -4.45 -5.36
C PRO A 66 5.89 -4.77 -4.87
N VAL A 67 4.88 -4.84 -5.75
CA VAL A 67 3.51 -5.25 -5.37
C VAL A 67 3.51 -6.66 -4.80
N MET A 68 4.22 -7.61 -5.43
CA MET A 68 4.32 -8.99 -4.93
C MET A 68 5.05 -9.06 -3.59
N ILE A 69 6.12 -8.30 -3.40
CA ILE A 69 6.85 -8.24 -2.13
C ILE A 69 5.95 -7.65 -1.03
N ALA A 70 5.21 -6.59 -1.34
CA ALA A 70 4.27 -5.97 -0.42
C ALA A 70 3.11 -6.92 -0.07
N ALA A 71 2.53 -7.59 -1.05
CA ALA A 71 1.49 -8.59 -0.86
C ALA A 71 1.98 -9.78 -0.02
N ALA A 72 3.17 -10.31 -0.30
CA ALA A 72 3.75 -11.43 0.46
C ALA A 72 4.00 -11.03 1.93
N SER A 73 4.55 -9.84 2.14
CA SER A 73 4.85 -9.32 3.49
C SER A 73 3.58 -9.03 4.28
N LEU A 74 2.59 -8.36 3.66
CA LEU A 74 1.27 -8.17 4.27
C LEU A 74 0.55 -9.51 4.48
N GLY A 75 0.67 -10.46 3.56
CA GLY A 75 0.10 -11.81 3.68
C GLY A 75 0.59 -12.54 4.92
N LEU A 76 1.90 -12.44 5.21
CA LEU A 76 2.46 -12.98 6.45
C LEU A 76 1.92 -12.22 7.67
N ILE A 77 1.90 -10.89 7.64
CA ILE A 77 1.41 -10.06 8.73
C ILE A 77 -0.05 -10.39 9.07
N VAL A 78 -0.94 -10.39 8.07
CA VAL A 78 -2.38 -10.63 8.28
C VAL A 78 -2.67 -12.04 8.80
N TYR A 79 -1.85 -13.02 8.44
CA TYR A 79 -1.88 -14.36 9.02
C TYR A 79 -1.48 -14.37 10.50
N LEU A 80 -0.41 -13.65 10.86
CA LEU A 80 0.05 -13.57 12.25
C LEU A 80 -0.94 -12.81 13.14
N VAL A 81 -1.42 -11.64 12.71
CA VAL A 81 -2.35 -10.81 13.50
C VAL A 81 -3.77 -11.36 13.51
N GLY A 82 -4.12 -12.18 12.52
CA GLY A 82 -5.40 -12.89 12.45
C GLY A 82 -5.46 -14.14 13.32
N ASN A 83 -4.34 -14.59 13.88
CA ASN A 83 -4.26 -15.75 14.76
C ASN A 83 -4.05 -15.31 16.22
N PHE A 84 -4.94 -15.74 17.11
CA PHE A 84 -4.90 -15.35 18.53
C PHE A 84 -3.61 -15.80 19.23
N ASN A 85 -3.08 -16.97 18.92
CA ASN A 85 -1.87 -17.46 19.58
C ASN A 85 -0.63 -16.67 19.14
N PHE A 86 -0.49 -16.41 17.83
CA PHE A 86 0.65 -15.65 17.30
C PHE A 86 0.61 -14.18 17.69
N SER A 87 -0.56 -13.53 17.58
CA SER A 87 -0.72 -12.13 17.97
C SER A 87 -0.38 -11.92 19.45
N ASN A 88 -0.85 -12.78 20.35
CA ASN A 88 -0.49 -12.68 21.78
C ASN A 88 1.00 -12.96 22.01
N TYR A 89 1.57 -13.98 21.38
CA TYR A 89 2.98 -14.34 21.57
C TYR A 89 3.94 -13.25 21.08
N LEU A 90 3.63 -12.61 19.94
CA LEU A 90 4.44 -11.55 19.35
C LEU A 90 4.09 -10.16 19.89
N GLU A 91 3.10 -10.07 20.79
CA GLU A 91 2.54 -8.82 21.31
C GLU A 91 2.10 -7.87 20.18
N LEU A 92 1.38 -8.44 19.21
CA LEU A 92 0.74 -7.73 18.11
C LEU A 92 -0.74 -7.49 18.41
N HIS A 93 -1.31 -6.47 17.77
CA HIS A 93 -2.74 -6.19 17.85
C HIS A 93 -3.52 -7.30 17.14
N PHE A 94 -4.31 -8.06 17.88
CA PHE A 94 -5.15 -9.11 17.30
C PHE A 94 -6.29 -8.49 16.47
N VAL A 95 -6.40 -8.91 15.21
CA VAL A 95 -7.46 -8.46 14.30
C VAL A 95 -8.28 -9.67 13.86
N LYS A 96 -9.45 -9.84 14.47
CA LYS A 96 -10.30 -11.01 14.23
C LYS A 96 -10.68 -11.11 12.75
N GLY A 97 -10.41 -12.27 12.15
CA GLY A 97 -10.78 -12.58 10.77
C GLY A 97 -9.84 -11.99 9.70
N SER A 98 -8.79 -11.23 10.06
CA SER A 98 -7.83 -10.72 9.07
C SER A 98 -7.02 -11.83 8.40
N GLY A 99 -6.93 -13.02 9.00
CA GLY A 99 -6.18 -14.15 8.46
C GLY A 99 -6.65 -14.58 7.07
N GLU A 100 -7.93 -14.40 6.74
CA GLU A 100 -8.48 -14.71 5.41
C GLU A 100 -7.87 -13.83 4.32
N LEU A 101 -7.39 -12.63 4.66
CA LEU A 101 -6.71 -11.75 3.72
C LEU A 101 -5.38 -12.34 3.23
N ALA A 102 -4.79 -13.30 3.95
CA ALA A 102 -3.59 -14.00 3.51
C ALA A 102 -3.82 -14.77 2.21
N VAL A 103 -5.03 -15.33 2.02
CA VAL A 103 -5.42 -16.02 0.78
C VAL A 103 -5.45 -15.03 -0.39
N MET A 104 -5.99 -13.83 -0.16
CA MET A 104 -6.04 -12.76 -1.16
C MET A 104 -4.63 -12.25 -1.52
N CYS A 105 -3.76 -12.06 -0.53
CA CYS A 105 -2.35 -11.75 -0.74
C CYS A 105 -1.65 -12.85 -1.57
N GLY A 106 -1.86 -14.12 -1.24
CA GLY A 106 -1.32 -15.26 -2.00
C GLY A 106 -1.81 -15.27 -3.45
N ALA A 107 -3.08 -14.96 -3.68
CA ALA A 107 -3.63 -14.81 -5.03
C ALA A 107 -2.99 -13.64 -5.79
N ILE A 108 -2.76 -12.49 -5.15
CA ILE A 108 -2.03 -11.36 -5.76
C ILE A 108 -0.62 -11.77 -6.15
N VAL A 109 0.10 -12.48 -5.27
CA VAL A 109 1.46 -12.95 -5.57
C VAL A 109 1.45 -13.93 -6.75
N GLY A 110 0.55 -14.91 -6.75
CA GLY A 110 0.43 -15.87 -7.84
C GLY A 110 0.07 -15.22 -9.18
N ALA A 111 -0.91 -14.32 -9.18
CA ALA A 111 -1.30 -13.55 -10.37
C ALA A 111 -0.16 -12.63 -10.84
N GLY A 112 0.56 -12.01 -9.90
CA GLY A 112 1.70 -11.15 -10.19
C GLY A 112 2.87 -11.90 -10.81
N LEU A 113 3.16 -13.14 -10.38
CA LEU A 113 4.16 -13.99 -11.00
C LEU A 113 3.75 -14.36 -12.44
N GLY A 114 2.49 -14.70 -12.66
CA GLY A 114 1.94 -14.97 -13.98
C GLY A 114 2.00 -13.75 -14.90
N PHE A 115 1.67 -12.56 -14.37
CA PHE A 115 1.76 -11.30 -15.11
C PHE A 115 3.21 -10.92 -15.44
N LEU A 116 4.12 -11.04 -14.47
CA LEU A 116 5.54 -10.72 -14.64
C LEU A 116 6.18 -11.55 -15.75
N TRP A 117 5.76 -12.81 -15.96
CA TRP A 117 6.23 -13.62 -17.08
C TRP A 117 6.06 -12.92 -18.45
N PHE A 118 4.99 -12.14 -18.60
CA PHE A 118 4.69 -11.42 -19.83
C PHE A 118 5.05 -9.93 -19.79
N ASN A 119 5.33 -9.38 -18.61
CA ASN A 119 5.67 -7.98 -18.40
C ASN A 119 7.17 -7.74 -18.14
N ALA A 120 7.97 -8.79 -17.95
CA ALA A 120 9.42 -8.68 -17.86
C ALA A 120 10.01 -8.11 -19.17
N PRO A 121 11.08 -7.29 -19.12
CA PRO A 121 11.64 -6.66 -20.31
C PRO A 121 12.14 -7.69 -21.34
N PRO A 122 11.79 -7.56 -22.64
CA PRO A 122 10.83 -6.60 -23.22
C PRO A 122 9.36 -7.01 -23.00
N ALA A 123 8.53 -6.12 -22.45
CA ALA A 123 7.15 -6.45 -22.11
C ALA A 123 6.26 -6.76 -23.33
N MET A 124 5.43 -7.79 -23.20
CA MET A 124 4.39 -8.16 -24.15
C MET A 124 3.00 -7.62 -23.77
N ILE A 125 2.78 -7.39 -22.48
CA ILE A 125 1.53 -6.80 -21.94
C ILE A 125 1.85 -5.71 -20.92
N PHE A 126 0.99 -4.69 -20.89
CA PHE A 126 1.05 -3.60 -19.91
C PHE A 126 0.00 -3.80 -18.82
N MET A 127 0.31 -3.37 -17.59
CA MET A 127 -0.60 -3.48 -16.47
C MET A 127 -1.76 -2.48 -16.60
N GLY A 128 -1.43 -1.23 -16.93
CA GLY A 128 -2.39 -0.15 -17.14
C GLY A 128 -3.11 0.27 -15.86
N ASP A 129 -4.00 1.27 -15.97
CA ASP A 129 -4.71 1.83 -14.80
C ASP A 129 -5.58 0.79 -14.09
N THR A 130 -6.17 -0.14 -14.84
CA THR A 130 -7.01 -1.21 -14.28
C THR A 130 -6.21 -2.09 -13.32
N GLY A 131 -4.99 -2.50 -13.69
CA GLY A 131 -4.15 -3.34 -12.83
C GLY A 131 -3.52 -2.55 -11.70
N SER A 132 -2.91 -1.40 -12.00
CA SER A 132 -2.13 -0.65 -11.01
C SER A 132 -2.99 -0.03 -9.90
N LEU A 133 -4.13 0.59 -10.23
CA LEU A 133 -5.04 1.17 -9.24
C LEU A 133 -5.71 0.08 -8.38
N SER A 134 -6.06 -1.07 -8.98
CA SER A 134 -6.68 -2.16 -8.24
C SER A 134 -5.71 -2.84 -7.29
N LEU A 135 -4.46 -3.11 -7.72
CA LEU A 135 -3.42 -3.70 -6.88
C LEU A 135 -3.03 -2.77 -5.73
N GLY A 136 -2.78 -1.48 -6.01
CA GLY A 136 -2.47 -0.51 -4.97
C GLY A 136 -3.64 -0.29 -4.01
N GLY A 137 -4.86 -0.19 -4.53
CA GLY A 137 -6.07 -0.09 -3.71
C GLY A 137 -6.31 -1.32 -2.83
N ALA A 138 -6.05 -2.52 -3.35
CA ALA A 138 -6.14 -3.78 -2.60
C ALA A 138 -5.12 -3.84 -1.46
N LEU A 139 -3.85 -3.51 -1.73
CA LEU A 139 -2.81 -3.43 -0.69
C LEU A 139 -3.16 -2.41 0.40
N GLY A 140 -3.64 -1.22 -0.01
CA GLY A 140 -4.11 -0.19 0.91
C GLY A 140 -5.29 -0.67 1.77
N ALA A 141 -6.26 -1.35 1.16
CA ALA A 141 -7.42 -1.87 1.88
C ALA A 141 -7.04 -2.99 2.86
N ILE A 142 -6.16 -3.91 2.47
CA ILE A 142 -5.62 -4.95 3.36
C ILE A 142 -4.90 -4.31 4.54
N ALA A 143 -4.05 -3.31 4.30
CA ALA A 143 -3.29 -2.64 5.35
C ALA A 143 -4.20 -1.93 6.35
N VAL A 144 -5.26 -1.25 5.89
CA VAL A 144 -6.25 -0.62 6.78
C VAL A 144 -7.06 -1.66 7.54
N ALA A 145 -7.52 -2.73 6.88
CA ALA A 145 -8.28 -3.80 7.53
C ALA A 145 -7.44 -4.51 8.62
N ALA A 146 -6.15 -4.69 8.38
CA ALA A 146 -5.22 -5.35 9.30
C ALA A 146 -4.51 -4.40 10.28
N LYS A 147 -4.80 -3.09 10.27
CA LYS A 147 -4.18 -2.09 11.16
C LYS A 147 -2.67 -1.93 10.99
N HIS A 148 -2.20 -2.08 9.76
CA HIS A 148 -0.78 -2.02 9.37
C HIS A 148 -0.56 -0.94 8.29
N GLU A 149 -1.23 0.19 8.43
CA GLU A 149 -1.22 1.30 7.46
C GLU A 149 0.18 1.92 7.29
N ILE A 150 0.85 2.20 8.41
CA ILE A 150 2.22 2.75 8.40
C ILE A 150 3.21 1.68 7.91
N VAL A 151 2.96 0.41 8.25
CA VAL A 151 3.81 -0.70 7.81
C VAL A 151 3.75 -0.89 6.30
N LEU A 152 2.59 -0.69 5.67
CA LEU A 152 2.49 -0.64 4.21
C LEU A 152 3.36 0.47 3.61
N ALA A 153 3.41 1.66 4.22
CA ALA A 153 4.28 2.74 3.73
C ALA A 153 5.77 2.38 3.82
N ILE A 154 6.17 1.60 4.83
CA ILE A 154 7.55 1.11 4.99
C ILE A 154 7.86 0.02 3.95
N ILE A 155 7.00 -0.99 3.84
CA ILE A 155 7.19 -2.11 2.90
C ILE A 155 7.13 -1.60 1.45
N GLY A 156 6.16 -0.73 1.16
CA GLY A 156 5.97 -0.06 -0.12
C GLY A 156 6.81 1.20 -0.30
N GLY A 157 7.97 1.29 0.38
CA GLY A 157 8.81 2.49 0.38
C GLY A 157 9.16 3.00 -1.02
N LEU A 158 9.33 2.11 -2.01
CA LEU A 158 9.52 2.51 -3.41
C LEU A 158 8.32 3.32 -3.94
N PHE A 159 7.08 2.84 -3.75
CA PHE A 159 5.88 3.54 -4.18
C PHE A 159 5.76 4.92 -3.51
N VAL A 160 6.15 5.00 -2.23
CA VAL A 160 6.17 6.26 -1.47
C VAL A 160 7.21 7.22 -2.06
N LEU A 161 8.41 6.75 -2.37
CA LEU A 161 9.48 7.58 -2.97
C LEU A 161 9.10 8.07 -4.37
N GLU A 162 8.54 7.21 -5.20
CA GLU A 162 8.04 7.56 -6.54
C GLU A 162 6.98 8.65 -6.45
N THR A 163 5.98 8.46 -5.59
CA THR A 163 4.91 9.46 -5.38
C THR A 163 5.44 10.76 -4.79
N ALA A 164 6.34 10.67 -3.80
CA ALA A 164 6.96 11.83 -3.18
C ALA A 164 7.76 12.65 -4.20
N SER A 165 8.46 11.98 -5.13
CA SER A 165 9.21 12.65 -6.20
C SER A 165 8.30 13.50 -7.08
N VAL A 166 7.12 12.99 -7.44
CA VAL A 166 6.11 13.71 -8.23
C VAL A 166 5.57 14.91 -7.46
N ILE A 167 5.22 14.73 -6.17
CA ILE A 167 4.71 15.81 -5.32
C ILE A 167 5.75 16.93 -5.18
N ILE A 168 7.00 16.57 -4.88
CA ILE A 168 8.12 17.53 -4.74
C ILE A 168 8.35 18.27 -6.06
N GLN A 169 8.37 17.55 -7.19
CA GLN A 169 8.58 18.13 -8.51
C GLN A 169 7.48 19.14 -8.86
N VAL A 170 6.20 18.77 -8.67
CA VAL A 170 5.05 19.65 -8.95
C VAL A 170 5.04 20.86 -8.02
N ALA A 171 5.32 20.67 -6.73
CA ALA A 171 5.40 21.76 -5.76
C ALA A 171 6.52 22.75 -6.11
N SER A 172 7.73 22.24 -6.41
CA SER A 172 8.86 23.08 -6.79
C SER A 172 8.59 23.87 -8.07
N PHE A 173 8.01 23.23 -9.10
CA PHE A 173 7.73 23.91 -10.36
C PHE A 173 6.64 24.99 -10.19
N LYS A 174 5.61 24.74 -9.38
CA LYS A 174 4.57 25.73 -9.09
C LYS A 174 5.07 26.91 -8.23
N LEU A 175 5.99 26.67 -7.30
CA LEU A 175 6.48 27.69 -6.37
C LEU A 175 7.68 28.49 -6.91
N THR A 176 8.59 27.83 -7.63
CA THR A 176 9.89 28.41 -8.02
C THR A 176 10.13 28.41 -9.53
N GLY A 177 9.31 27.71 -10.31
CA GLY A 177 9.53 27.48 -11.74
C GLY A 177 10.70 26.52 -12.05
N LYS A 178 11.36 25.97 -11.03
CA LYS A 178 12.54 25.10 -11.18
C LYS A 178 12.19 23.64 -10.93
N ARG A 179 12.81 22.76 -11.71
CA ARG A 179 12.74 21.29 -11.56
C ARG A 179 13.77 20.83 -10.52
N VAL A 180 13.38 19.90 -9.65
CA VAL A 180 14.27 19.27 -8.65
C VAL A 180 14.92 18.02 -9.25
N PHE A 181 14.09 17.18 -9.86
CA PHE A 181 14.52 16.02 -10.63
C PHE A 181 14.52 16.35 -12.13
N ALA A 182 15.36 15.66 -12.90
CA ALA A 182 15.42 15.82 -14.36
C ALA A 182 14.04 15.55 -15.01
N MET A 183 13.38 14.49 -14.54
CA MET A 183 11.99 14.14 -14.80
C MET A 183 11.40 13.46 -13.56
N ALA A 184 10.10 13.58 -13.36
CA ALA A 184 9.35 12.82 -12.35
C ALA A 184 8.33 11.93 -13.07
N PRO A 185 8.04 10.70 -12.59
CA PRO A 185 8.51 10.10 -11.34
C PRO A 185 10.01 9.72 -11.31
N LEU A 186 10.50 9.19 -10.18
CA LEU A 186 11.91 9.05 -9.87
C LEU A 186 12.62 8.07 -10.82
N HIS A 187 11.97 7.01 -11.27
CA HIS A 187 12.54 6.11 -12.28
C HIS A 187 12.93 6.84 -13.58
N HIS A 188 12.11 7.76 -14.09
CA HIS A 188 12.47 8.57 -15.27
C HIS A 188 13.65 9.51 -15.02
N HIS A 189 13.84 9.97 -13.77
CA HIS A 189 15.05 10.71 -13.41
C HIS A 189 16.31 9.87 -13.61
N PHE A 190 16.25 8.59 -13.24
CA PHE A 190 17.37 7.66 -13.41
C PHE A 190 17.55 7.27 -14.88
N GLU A 191 16.49 6.98 -15.63
CA GLU A 191 16.62 6.71 -17.08
C GLU A 191 17.33 7.83 -17.85
N GLN A 192 17.08 9.09 -17.49
CA GLN A 192 17.75 10.23 -18.12
C GLN A 192 19.23 10.35 -17.76
N LYS A 193 19.69 9.66 -16.71
CA LYS A 193 21.09 9.65 -16.28
C LYS A 193 21.89 8.49 -16.88
N GLY A 194 21.23 7.56 -17.57
CA GLY A 194 21.81 6.29 -18.04
C GLY A 194 21.84 5.24 -16.95
#